data_AF-A0A2D5SY85-F1
#
_entry.id   AF-A0A2D5SY85-F1
#
_cell.length_a   1.000
_cell.length_b   1.000
_cell.length_c   1.000
_cell.angle_alpha   90.00
_cell.angle_beta   90.00
_cell.angle_gamma   90.00
#
_symmetry.space_group_name_H-M   'P 1'
#
loop_
_entity.id
_entity.type
_entity.pdbx_description
1 polymer ?
#
loop_
_entity_poly.entity_id
_entity_poly.type
_entity_poly.pdbx_seq_one_letter_code
_entity_poly.pdbx_strand_id
1 'polypeptide(L)'
;MTYSFIKLHTRLLLLLGLLIISAICMVSILGQTKPSSEIDWIDCFGEGGIAAMTLIWLLATLLTRPKGKVTNLLFLGLSALHISLLLDFLDEFYRF
;
A
#
# COMPACT_ATOMS: atom_id res chain seq x y z
N MET A 1 -22.62 15.18 -5.40
CA MET A 1 -21.33 15.79 -5.02
C MET A 1 -20.16 14.78 -4.99
N THR A 2 -20.39 13.50 -4.69
CA THR A 2 -19.34 12.45 -4.56
C THR A 2 -18.63 12.07 -5.86
N TYR A 3 -19.34 12.05 -6.99
CA TYR A 3 -18.79 11.61 -8.29
C TYR A 3 -17.68 12.52 -8.85
N SER A 4 -17.69 13.81 -8.48
CA SER A 4 -16.65 14.76 -8.91
C SER A 4 -15.29 14.45 -8.25
N PHE A 5 -15.31 13.99 -7.00
CA PHE A 5 -14.12 13.75 -6.18
C PHE A 5 -13.29 12.56 -6.69
N ILE A 6 -13.96 11.47 -7.08
CA ILE A 6 -13.33 10.28 -7.65
C ILE A 6 -12.65 10.62 -8.98
N LYS A 7 -13.30 11.40 -9.85
CA LYS A 7 -12.73 11.89 -11.12
C LYS A 7 -11.53 12.82 -10.91
N LEU A 8 -11.52 13.52 -9.78
CA LEU A 8 -10.44 14.43 -9.40
C LEU A 8 -9.18 13.59 -9.09
N HIS A 9 -9.24 12.66 -8.15
CA HIS A 9 -8.05 11.95 -7.68
C HIS A 9 -7.78 10.61 -8.37
N THR A 10 -8.49 10.29 -9.46
CA THR A 10 -8.36 9.01 -10.17
C THR A 10 -6.92 8.69 -10.56
N ARG A 11 -6.15 9.69 -11.00
CA ARG A 11 -4.74 9.49 -11.39
C ARG A 11 -3.86 9.04 -10.21
N LEU A 12 -4.08 9.59 -9.03
CA LEU A 12 -3.32 9.24 -7.82
C LEU A 12 -3.74 7.85 -7.30
N LEU A 13 -5.04 7.55 -7.33
CA LEU A 13 -5.56 6.22 -6.97
C LEU A 13 -5.08 5.14 -7.96
N LEU A 14 -5.06 5.43 -9.26
CA LEU A 14 -4.51 4.54 -10.28
C LEU A 14 -3.01 4.29 -10.06
N LEU A 15 -2.25 5.34 -9.76
CA LEU A 15 -0.83 5.22 -9.45
C LEU A 15 -0.60 4.35 -8.21
N LEU A 16 -1.36 4.57 -7.13
CA LEU A 16 -1.30 3.74 -5.92
C LEU A 16 -1.63 2.28 -6.24
N GLY A 17 -2.74 2.03 -6.94
CA GLY A 17 -3.14 0.68 -7.32
C GLY A 17 -2.08 -0.02 -8.18
N LEU A 18 -1.49 0.71 -9.13
CA LEU A 18 -0.39 0.20 -9.96
C LEU A 18 0.85 -0.13 -9.12
N LEU A 19 1.22 0.72 -8.16
CA LEU A 19 2.34 0.45 -7.25
C LEU A 19 2.10 -0.81 -6.42
N ILE A 20 0.93 -0.95 -5.80
CA ILE A 20 0.58 -2.13 -4.99
C ILE A 20 0.63 -3.40 -5.85
N ILE A 21 0.00 -3.39 -7.02
CA ILE A 21 0.00 -4.53 -7.94
C ILE A 21 1.44 -4.86 -8.38
N SER A 22 2.24 -3.85 -8.70
CA SER A 22 3.63 -4.06 -9.11
C SER A 22 4.49 -4.65 -7.99
N ALA A 23 4.30 -4.21 -6.74
CA ALA A 23 4.99 -4.75 -5.57
C ALA A 23 4.66 -6.21 -5.35
N ILE A 24 3.36 -6.56 -5.32
CA ILE A 24 2.91 -7.95 -5.17
C ILE A 24 3.44 -8.81 -6.32
N CYS A 25 3.34 -8.33 -7.56
CA CYS A 25 3.82 -9.06 -8.73
C CYS A 25 5.34 -9.32 -8.67
N MET A 26 6.13 -8.32 -8.28
CA MET A 26 7.58 -8.46 -8.12
C MET A 26 7.92 -9.50 -7.06
N VAL A 27 7.27 -9.43 -5.90
CA VAL A 27 7.48 -10.38 -4.80
C VAL A 27 7.10 -11.80 -5.23
N SER A 28 5.96 -11.98 -5.92
CA SER A 28 5.53 -13.29 -6.40
C SER A 28 6.42 -13.88 -7.51
N ILE A 29 7.06 -13.05 -8.33
CA ILE A 29 7.97 -13.52 -9.39
C ILE A 29 9.35 -13.88 -8.83
N LEU A 30 9.84 -13.10 -7.87
CA LEU A 30 11.19 -13.25 -7.33
C LEU A 30 11.26 -14.21 -6.14
N GLY A 31 10.18 -14.33 -5.38
CA GLY A 31 10.15 -15.04 -4.10
C GLY A 31 9.53 -16.43 -4.18
N GLN A 32 9.98 -17.31 -3.31
CA GLN A 32 9.35 -18.61 -3.07
C GLN A 32 8.44 -18.52 -1.86
N THR A 33 7.25 -19.13 -1.95
CA THR A 33 6.30 -19.18 -0.83
C THR A 33 6.88 -20.00 0.32
N LYS A 34 6.96 -19.41 1.51
CA LYS A 34 7.36 -20.12 2.73
C LYS A 34 6.32 -21.19 3.11
N PRO A 35 6.75 -22.32 3.70
CA PRO A 35 5.81 -23.29 4.25
C PRO A 35 5.07 -22.70 5.46
N SER A 36 3.81 -23.06 5.66
CA SER A 36 2.94 -22.49 6.70
C SER A 36 3.44 -22.70 8.14
N SER A 37 4.42 -23.57 8.33
CA SER A 37 5.11 -23.82 9.60
C SER A 37 6.17 -22.78 9.96
N GLU A 38 6.67 -22.03 8.97
CA GLU A 38 7.69 -20.99 9.15
C GLU A 38 7.07 -19.59 9.24
N ILE A 39 5.73 -19.48 9.13
CA ILE A 39 5.02 -18.21 9.19
C ILE A 39 4.86 -17.77 10.66
N ASP A 40 5.43 -16.62 11.01
CA ASP A 40 5.14 -15.91 12.25
C ASP A 40 3.81 -15.16 12.13
N TRP A 41 2.77 -15.76 12.70
CA TRP A 41 1.43 -15.20 12.70
C TRP A 41 1.31 -13.88 13.48
N ILE A 42 2.19 -13.64 14.45
CA ILE A 42 2.19 -12.39 15.23
C ILE A 42 2.70 -11.25 14.35
N ASP A 43 3.81 -11.49 13.64
CA ASP A 43 4.41 -10.49 12.76
C ASP A 43 3.51 -10.20 11.57
N CYS A 44 2.98 -11.26 10.94
CA CYS A 44 1.97 -11.15 9.90
C CYS A 44 0.78 -10.26 10.31
N PHE A 45 0.28 -10.37 11.54
CA PHE A 45 -0.82 -9.51 12.00
C PHE A 45 -0.37 -8.08 12.30
N GLY A 46 0.84 -7.91 12.84
CA GLY A 46 1.43 -6.59 13.13
C GLY A 46 1.71 -5.80 11.85
N GLU A 47 2.51 -6.37 10.96
CA GLU A 47 2.91 -5.78 9.69
C GLU A 47 1.71 -5.62 8.74
N GLY A 48 0.85 -6.63 8.66
CA GLY A 48 -0.40 -6.55 7.89
C GLY A 48 -1.35 -5.49 8.45
N GLY A 49 -1.41 -5.36 9.78
CA GLY A 49 -2.21 -4.34 10.47
C GLY A 49 -1.72 -2.93 10.18
N ILE A 50 -0.41 -2.70 10.23
CA ILE A 50 0.16 -1.37 9.96
C ILE A 50 0.12 -1.02 8.46
N ALA A 51 0.26 -2.00 7.57
CA ALA A 51 0.03 -1.84 6.14
C ALA A 51 -1.42 -1.46 5.84
N ALA A 52 -2.41 -2.11 6.48
CA ALA A 52 -3.82 -1.76 6.35
C ALA A 52 -4.13 -0.36 6.92
N MET A 53 -3.57 -0.02 8.09
CA MET A 53 -3.77 1.28 8.72
C MET A 53 -3.22 2.41 7.84
N THR A 54 -2.03 2.24 7.26
CA THR A 54 -1.45 3.24 6.37
C THR A 54 -2.24 3.41 5.07
N LEU A 55 -2.83 2.33 4.53
CA LEU A 55 -3.75 2.42 3.38
C LEU A 55 -4.99 3.25 3.72
N ILE A 56 -5.63 2.99 4.87
CA ILE A 56 -6.79 3.75 5.34
C ILE A 56 -6.42 5.23 5.50
N TRP A 57 -5.27 5.51 6.13
CA TRP A 57 -4.79 6.88 6.32
C TRP A 57 -4.55 7.61 5.00
N LEU A 58 -3.97 6.92 4.02
CA LEU A 58 -3.71 7.45 2.69
C LEU A 58 -5.01 7.82 1.96
N LEU A 59 -6.04 6.97 2.05
CA LEU A 59 -7.37 7.26 1.52
C LEU A 59 -8.05 8.42 2.26
N ALA A 60 -7.99 8.43 3.59
CA ALA A 60 -8.54 9.52 4.42
C ALA A 60 -7.90 10.88 4.11
N THR A 61 -6.58 10.89 3.88
CA THR A 61 -5.83 12.08 3.46
C THR A 61 -6.32 12.61 2.12
N LEU A 62 -6.61 11.72 1.18
CA LEU A 62 -7.13 12.08 -0.13
C LEU A 62 -8.54 12.68 -0.03
N LEU A 63 -9.38 12.13 0.87
CA LEU A 63 -10.77 12.58 1.08
C LEU A 63 -10.87 13.94 1.78
N THR A 64 -9.93 14.23 2.69
CA THR A 64 -9.98 15.41 3.54
C THR A 64 -9.30 16.64 2.94
N ARG A 65 -8.40 16.45 1.96
CA ARG A 65 -7.58 17.56 1.43
C ARG A 65 -7.96 17.97 0.01
N PRO A 66 -8.00 19.29 -0.29
CA PRO A 66 -8.15 19.77 -1.65
C PRO A 66 -6.92 19.42 -2.49
N LYS A 67 -7.10 19.36 -3.81
CA LYS A 67 -6.00 19.15 -4.76
C LYS A 67 -4.99 20.27 -4.69
N GLY A 68 -3.71 19.91 -4.58
CA GLY A 68 -2.60 20.84 -4.61
C GLY A 68 -1.26 20.12 -4.73
N LYS A 69 -0.19 20.89 -4.98
CA LYS A 69 1.18 20.36 -5.08
C LYS A 69 1.61 19.66 -3.78
N VAL A 70 1.28 20.24 -2.63
CA VAL A 70 1.60 19.68 -1.31
C VAL A 70 0.86 18.37 -1.07
N THR A 71 -0.44 18.31 -1.40
CA THR A 71 -1.23 17.08 -1.28
C THR A 71 -0.66 15.96 -2.16
N ASN A 72 -0.19 16.28 -3.36
CA ASN A 72 0.42 15.29 -4.26
C ASN A 72 1.75 14.76 -3.71
N LEU A 73 2.62 15.64 -3.21
CA LEU A 73 3.91 15.23 -2.63
C LEU A 73 3.70 14.40 -1.35
N LEU A 74 2.77 14.82 -0.50
CA LEU A 74 2.41 14.10 0.72
C LEU A 74 1.81 12.74 0.38
N PHE A 75 0.93 12.66 -0.62
CA PHE A 75 0.37 11.40 -1.11
C PHE A 75 1.47 10.46 -1.66
N LEU A 76 2.41 10.99 -2.43
CA LEU A 76 3.53 10.19 -2.96
C LEU A 76 4.40 9.65 -1.82
N GLY A 77 4.74 10.48 -0.83
CA GLY A 77 5.49 10.03 0.35
C GLY A 77 4.76 8.96 1.15
N LEU A 78 3.46 9.16 1.42
CA LEU A 78 2.63 8.15 2.08
C LEU A 78 2.49 6.87 1.25
N SER A 79 2.41 6.96 -0.07
CA SER A 79 2.35 5.79 -0.93
C SER A 79 3.65 4.99 -0.90
N ALA A 80 4.81 5.66 -0.88
CA ALA A 80 6.10 4.99 -0.74
C ALA A 80 6.23 4.30 0.62
N LEU A 81 5.80 4.97 1.69
CA LEU A 81 5.75 4.39 3.04
C LEU A 81 4.85 3.15 3.06
N HIS A 82 3.64 3.24 2.53
CA HIS A 82 2.70 2.12 2.45
C HIS A 82 3.29 0.94 1.68
N ILE A 83 3.96 1.18 0.55
CA ILE A 83 4.63 0.12 -0.21
C ILE A 83 5.74 -0.52 0.61
N SER A 84 6.54 0.25 1.35
CA SER A 84 7.57 -0.32 2.23
C SER A 84 6.98 -1.27 3.28
N LEU A 85 5.89 -0.88 3.94
CA LEU A 85 5.22 -1.73 4.94
C LEU A 85 4.51 -2.92 4.32
N LEU A 86 4.02 -2.77 3.09
CA LEU A 86 3.45 -3.88 2.33
C LEU A 86 4.54 -4.91 1.97
N LEU A 87 5.75 -4.45 1.66
CA LEU A 87 6.87 -5.36 1.38
C LEU A 87 7.32 -6.12 2.63
N ASP A 88 7.38 -5.46 3.80
CA ASP A 88 7.58 -6.09 5.12
C ASP A 88 6.57 -7.24 5.28
N PHE A 89 5.28 -6.92 5.24
CA PHE A 89 4.21 -7.91 5.38
C PHE A 89 4.28 -9.07 4.36
N LEU A 90 4.76 -8.79 3.14
CA LEU A 90 4.89 -9.81 2.11
C LEU A 90 6.12 -10.70 2.31
N ASP A 91 7.18 -10.23 2.95
CA ASP A 91 8.38 -11.04 3.21
C ASP A 91 8.09 -12.16 4.21
N GLU A 92 7.04 -12.01 5.03
CA GLU A 92 6.58 -13.06 5.92
C GLU A 92 6.01 -14.26 5.15
N PHE A 93 5.47 -14.04 3.95
CA PHE A 93 4.98 -15.12 3.07
C PHE A 93 5.99 -15.57 2.02
N TYR A 94 6.90 -14.68 1.61
CA TYR A 94 7.82 -14.92 0.52
C TYR A 94 9.27 -14.86 1.01
N ARG A 95 10.03 -15.90 0.68
CA ARG A 95 11.47 -15.96 0.89
C ARG A 95 12.20 -15.75 -0.42
N PHE A 96 13.24 -14.94 -0.39
CA PHE A 96 14.14 -14.68 -1.53
C PHE A 96 15.50 -15.32 -1.29
#